data_AF-A0A963EMZ8-F1
#
_entry.id   AF-A0A963EMZ8-F1
#
_cell.length_a   1.000
_cell.length_b   1.000
_cell.length_c   1.000
_cell.angle_alpha   90.00
_cell.angle_beta   90.00
_cell.angle_gamma   90.00
#
_symmetry.space_group_name_H-M   'P 1'
#
loop_
_entity.id
_entity.type
_entity.pdbx_description
1 polymer ?
#
loop_
_entity_poly.entity_id
_entity_poly.type
_entity_poly.pdbx_seq_one_letter_code
_entity_poly.pdbx_strand_id
1 'polypeptide(L)'
;VFVMNKADREGVEETLRQFELMLHLRAEAAGADGSDWSPPVLRAVASREEGMADIVDATDAHAHALRASGEFAQRSGRRARSQALAILTDAVQRLLLERADAEILAAVEARHLDPYSAAEQLLLRLREA
;
A
#
# COMPACT_ATOMS: atom_id res chain seq x y z
N VAL A 1 8.74 1.33 12.36
CA VAL A 1 9.73 2.33 12.80
C VAL A 1 9.25 3.68 12.32
N PHE A 2 9.13 4.65 13.20
CA PHE A 2 8.83 6.04 12.83
C PHE A 2 10.11 6.85 12.98
N VAL A 3 10.37 7.74 12.02
CA VAL A 3 11.57 8.56 12.00
C VAL A 3 11.17 10.02 11.84
N MET A 4 11.52 10.85 12.83
CA MET A 4 11.41 12.29 12.75
C MET A 4 12.71 12.86 12.17
N ASN A 5 12.67 13.19 10.88
CA ASN A 5 13.78 13.84 10.21
C ASN A 5 13.83 15.34 10.50
N LYS A 6 15.00 15.96 10.37
CA LYS A 6 15.30 17.35 10.75
C LYS A 6 15.10 17.61 12.25
N ALA A 7 15.56 16.66 13.07
CA ALA A 7 15.46 16.73 14.52
C ALA A 7 16.31 17.85 15.14
N ASP A 8 17.07 18.59 14.33
CA ASP A 8 17.81 19.82 14.69
C ASP A 8 16.93 21.07 14.76
N ARG A 9 15.65 20.99 14.38
CA ARG A 9 14.72 22.13 14.33
C ARG A 9 14.01 22.36 15.66
N GLU A 10 13.60 23.62 15.89
CA GLU A 10 12.73 23.95 17.02
C GLU A 10 11.38 23.21 16.89
N GLY A 11 10.77 22.85 18.03
CA GLY A 11 9.48 22.18 18.08
C GLY A 11 9.51 20.65 17.92
N VAL A 12 10.69 20.04 17.74
CA VAL A 12 10.87 18.59 17.63
C VAL A 12 10.36 17.86 18.87
N GLU A 13 10.65 18.36 20.08
CA GLU A 13 10.19 17.74 21.33
C GLU A 13 8.66 17.67 21.44
N GLU A 14 7.97 18.74 21.02
CA GLU A 14 6.51 18.76 21.05
C GLU A 14 5.92 17.79 20.03
N THR A 15 6.50 17.75 18.84
CA THR A 15 6.05 16.85 17.78
C THR A 15 6.28 15.39 18.19
N LEU A 16 7.39 15.08 18.86
CA LEU A 16 7.69 13.72 19.34
C LEU A 16 6.65 13.25 20.36
N ARG A 17 6.31 14.08 21.34
CA ARG A 17 5.26 13.76 22.32
C ARG A 17 3.91 13.48 21.64
N GLN A 18 3.56 14.28 20.63
CA GLN A 18 2.33 14.07 19.87
C GLN A 18 2.34 12.75 19.08
N PHE A 19 3.49 12.38 18.50
CA PHE A 19 3.65 11.08 17.84
C PHE A 19 3.55 9.92 18.83
N GLU A 20 4.21 10.01 19.98
CA GLU A 20 4.14 8.98 21.03
C GLU A 20 2.70 8.76 21.51
N LEU A 21 1.96 9.86 21.75
CA LEU A 21 0.54 9.78 22.12
C LEU A 21 -0.29 9.10 21.02
N MET A 22 -0.08 9.46 19.76
CA MET A 22 -0.79 8.85 18.63
C MET A 22 -0.53 7.34 18.53
N LEU A 23 0.71 6.91 18.75
CA LEU A 23 1.08 5.50 18.73
C LEU A 23 0.49 4.73 19.92
N HIS A 24 0.44 5.35 21.09
CA HIS A 24 -0.20 4.77 22.26
C HIS A 24 -1.70 4.55 22.03
N LEU A 25 -2.42 5.59 21.57
CA LEU A 25 -3.84 5.50 21.25
C LEU A 25 -4.12 4.46 20.15
N ARG A 26 -3.25 4.36 19.15
CA ARG A 26 -3.34 3.32 18.12
C ARG A 26 -3.18 1.92 18.71
N ALA A 27 -2.22 1.72 19.61
CA ALA A 27 -2.00 0.43 20.25
C ALA A 27 -3.20 -0.01 21.10
N GLU A 28 -3.83 0.94 21.81
CA GLU A 28 -5.06 0.70 22.57
C GLU A 28 -6.26 0.36 21.64
N ALA A 29 -6.44 1.12 20.56
CA ALA A 29 -7.56 0.93 19.63
C ALA A 29 -7.43 -0.34 18.77
N ALA A 30 -6.21 -0.74 18.44
CA ALA A 30 -5.94 -1.93 17.62
C ALA A 30 -6.12 -3.24 18.39
N GLY A 31 -6.37 -3.21 19.71
CA GLY A 31 -6.72 -4.38 20.50
C GLY A 31 -5.79 -5.56 20.25
N ALA A 32 -4.48 -5.36 20.47
CA ALA A 32 -3.44 -6.36 20.23
C ALA A 32 -3.63 -7.12 18.90
N ASP A 33 -3.16 -6.54 17.79
CA ASP A 33 -3.04 -7.18 16.45
C ASP A 33 -2.12 -8.45 16.45
N GLY A 34 -1.91 -9.09 17.61
CA GLY A 34 -1.07 -10.27 17.80
C GLY A 34 0.43 -10.01 17.73
N SER A 35 0.85 -8.79 17.33
CA SER A 35 2.25 -8.40 17.32
C SER A 35 2.60 -7.60 18.57
N ASP A 36 3.49 -8.12 19.42
CA ASP A 36 4.10 -7.40 20.56
C ASP A 36 5.06 -6.27 20.13
N TRP A 37 5.04 -5.89 18.84
CA TRP A 37 5.93 -4.88 18.31
C TRP A 37 5.39 -3.47 18.55
N SER A 38 6.00 -2.76 19.49
CA SER A 38 5.81 -1.31 19.65
C SER A 38 6.79 -0.57 18.73
N PRO A 39 6.32 0.17 17.71
CA PRO A 39 7.20 0.83 16.76
C PRO A 39 7.95 2.00 17.45
N PRO A 40 9.29 2.00 17.46
CA PRO A 40 10.06 3.09 18.05
C PRO A 40 9.92 4.38 17.22
N VAL A 41 10.02 5.52 17.91
CA VAL A 41 10.11 6.85 17.31
C VAL A 41 11.55 7.33 17.41
N LEU A 42 12.24 7.40 16.28
CA LEU A 42 13.65 7.78 16.18
C LEU A 42 13.82 9.21 15.68
N ARG A 43 14.94 9.83 16.01
CA ARG A 43 15.34 11.15 15.53
C ARG A 43 16.40 11.00 14.45
N ALA A 44 16.34 11.84 13.43
CA ALA A 44 17.36 11.87 12.39
C ALA A 44 17.59 13.29 11.86
N VAL A 45 18.81 13.56 11.40
CA VAL A 45 19.14 14.74 10.59
C VAL A 45 19.81 14.24 9.32
N ALA A 46 18.99 13.93 8.32
CA ALA A 46 19.47 13.28 7.09
C ALA A 46 20.57 14.06 6.37
N SER A 47 20.53 15.39 6.40
CA SER A 47 21.56 16.26 5.79
C SER A 47 22.92 16.20 6.49
N ARG A 48 22.99 15.61 7.69
CA ARG A 48 24.21 15.41 8.48
C ARG A 48 24.50 13.93 8.74
N GLU A 49 23.71 13.03 8.13
CA GLU A 49 23.81 11.58 8.32
C GLU A 49 23.64 11.12 9.78
N GLU A 50 22.97 11.94 10.62
CA GLU A 50 22.72 11.62 12.02
C GLU A 50 21.49 10.71 12.18
N GLY A 51 21.59 9.69 13.04
CA GLY A 51 20.51 8.75 13.36
C GLY A 51 20.36 7.57 12.39
N MET A 52 21.24 7.45 11.38
CA MET A 52 21.14 6.38 10.37
C MET A 52 21.35 4.98 10.95
N ALA A 53 22.32 4.82 11.86
CA ALA A 53 22.59 3.54 12.52
C ALA A 53 21.36 3.05 13.31
N ASP A 54 20.76 3.92 14.13
CA ASP A 54 19.57 3.59 14.92
C ASP A 54 18.38 3.17 14.04
N ILE A 55 18.23 3.79 12.86
CA ILE A 55 17.19 3.44 11.89
C ILE A 55 17.42 2.03 11.33
N VAL A 56 18.66 1.71 10.96
CA VAL A 56 19.02 0.37 10.46
C VAL A 56 18.76 -0.66 11.55
N ASP A 57 19.26 -0.44 12.77
CA ASP A 57 19.10 -1.36 13.90
C ASP A 57 17.62 -1.60 14.24
N ALA A 58 16.81 -0.54 14.28
CA ALA A 58 15.38 -0.68 14.54
C ALA A 58 14.63 -1.39 13.40
N THR A 59 15.09 -1.22 12.17
CA THR A 59 14.51 -1.90 11.00
C THR A 59 14.86 -3.38 11.01
N ASP A 60 16.09 -3.73 11.36
CA ASP A 60 16.55 -5.11 11.50
C ASP A 60 15.86 -5.83 12.66
N ALA A 61 15.71 -5.17 13.81
CA ALA A 61 14.97 -5.70 14.95
C ALA A 61 13.50 -5.99 14.59
N HIS A 62 12.85 -5.08 13.86
CA HIS A 62 11.48 -5.31 13.38
C HIS A 62 11.41 -6.47 12.38
N ALA A 63 12.36 -6.55 11.45
CA ALA A 63 12.42 -7.63 10.48
C ALA A 63 12.65 -8.99 11.15
N HIS A 64 13.48 -9.04 12.20
CA HIS A 64 13.67 -10.22 13.02
C HIS A 64 12.39 -10.62 13.74
N ALA A 65 11.70 -9.68 14.40
CA ALA A 65 10.43 -9.93 15.08
C ALA A 65 9.36 -10.51 14.12
N LEU A 66 9.20 -9.92 12.94
CA LEU A 66 8.27 -10.41 11.91
C LEU A 66 8.61 -11.80 11.37
N ARG A 67 9.91 -12.13 11.25
CA ARG A 67 10.34 -13.46 10.82
C ARG A 67 10.12 -14.50 11.91
N ALA A 68 10.44 -14.15 13.16
CA ALA A 68 10.24 -15.01 14.32
C ALA A 68 8.74 -15.35 14.54
N SER A 69 7.84 -14.38 14.33
CA SER A 69 6.39 -14.64 14.41
C SER A 69 5.80 -15.33 13.17
N GLY A 70 6.57 -15.50 12.09
CA GLY A 70 6.09 -16.02 10.80
C GLY A 70 5.22 -15.05 10.00
N GLU A 71 4.88 -13.89 10.56
CA GLU A 71 4.10 -12.84 9.89
C GLU A 71 4.79 -12.31 8.63
N PHE A 72 6.13 -12.30 8.59
CA PHE A 72 6.88 -11.85 7.43
C PHE A 72 6.47 -12.62 6.17
N ALA A 73 6.44 -13.96 6.26
CA ALA A 73 6.07 -14.82 5.15
C ALA A 73 4.60 -14.64 4.75
N GLN A 74 3.69 -14.54 5.71
CA GLN A 74 2.27 -14.30 5.45
C GLN A 74 2.03 -12.96 4.74
N ARG A 75 2.61 -11.87 5.27
CA ARG A 75 2.51 -10.52 4.68
C ARG A 75 3.16 -10.49 3.30
N SER A 76 4.30 -11.15 3.12
CA SER A 76 4.97 -11.24 1.82
C SER A 76 4.13 -11.99 0.79
N GLY A 77 3.54 -13.13 1.16
CA GLY A 77 2.64 -13.89 0.28
C GLY A 77 1.40 -13.08 -0.11
N ARG A 78 0.78 -12.36 0.84
CA ARG A 78 -0.33 -11.44 0.55
C ARG A 78 0.08 -10.33 -0.42
N ARG A 79 1.23 -9.67 -0.18
CA ARG A 79 1.77 -8.63 -1.09
C ARG A 79 2.02 -9.17 -2.49
N ALA A 80 2.69 -10.32 -2.62
CA ALA A 80 2.98 -10.94 -3.90
C ALA A 80 1.69 -11.29 -4.66
N ARG A 81 0.68 -11.85 -3.97
CA ARG A 81 -0.63 -12.13 -4.55
C ARG A 81 -1.32 -10.85 -5.02
N SER A 82 -1.36 -9.80 -4.19
CA SER A 82 -1.95 -8.51 -4.56
C SER A 82 -1.25 -7.89 -5.76
N GLN A 83 0.08 -7.96 -5.81
CA GLN A 83 0.86 -7.46 -6.93
C GLN A 83 0.58 -8.24 -8.22
N ALA A 84 0.54 -9.57 -8.16
CA ALA A 84 0.21 -10.40 -9.32
C ALA A 84 -1.19 -10.08 -9.88
N LEU A 85 -2.19 -9.92 -8.98
CA LEU A 85 -3.54 -9.54 -9.38
C LEU A 85 -3.59 -8.13 -9.98
N ALA A 86 -2.88 -7.16 -9.39
CA ALA A 86 -2.82 -5.80 -9.94
C ALA A 86 -2.21 -5.78 -11.35
N ILE A 87 -1.11 -6.51 -11.57
CA ILE A 87 -0.47 -6.65 -12.88
C ILE A 87 -1.43 -7.31 -13.88
N LEU A 88 -2.11 -8.39 -13.47
CA LEU A 88 -3.08 -9.08 -14.32
C LEU A 88 -4.25 -8.15 -14.69
N THR A 89 -4.83 -7.45 -13.72
CA THR A 89 -5.95 -6.53 -13.96
C THR A 89 -5.56 -5.42 -14.93
N ASP A 90 -4.39 -4.82 -14.76
CA ASP A 90 -3.87 -3.79 -15.65
C ASP A 90 -3.59 -4.32 -17.07
N ALA A 91 -3.01 -5.53 -17.19
CA ALA A 91 -2.81 -6.19 -18.48
C ALA A 91 -4.13 -6.54 -19.18
N VAL A 92 -5.10 -7.08 -18.44
CA VAL A 92 -6.44 -7.39 -18.96
C VAL A 92 -7.15 -6.12 -19.39
N GLN A 93 -7.11 -5.05 -18.58
CA GLN A 93 -7.72 -3.77 -18.93
C GLN A 93 -7.17 -3.23 -20.26
N ARG A 94 -5.85 -3.23 -20.45
CA ARG A 94 -5.24 -2.83 -21.72
C ARG A 94 -5.73 -3.69 -22.88
N LEU A 95 -5.72 -5.00 -22.72
CA LEU A 95 -6.19 -5.94 -23.75
C LEU A 95 -7.66 -5.71 -24.13
N LEU A 96 -8.51 -5.45 -23.13
CA LEU A 96 -9.94 -5.17 -23.34
C LEU A 96 -10.13 -3.87 -24.13
N LEU A 97 -9.36 -2.82 -23.82
CA LEU A 97 -9.43 -1.54 -24.53
C LEU A 97 -8.92 -1.65 -25.97
N GLU A 98 -7.83 -2.39 -26.20
CA GLU A 98 -7.26 -2.62 -27.55
C GLU A 98 -8.20 -3.42 -28.45
N ARG A 99 -8.95 -4.37 -27.89
CA ARG A 99 -9.89 -5.23 -28.61
C ARG A 99 -11.34 -4.74 -28.54
N ALA A 100 -11.58 -3.56 -27.98
CA ALA A 100 -12.93 -3.03 -27.84
C ALA A 100 -13.56 -2.81 -29.23
N ASP A 101 -14.79 -3.27 -29.38
CA ASP A 101 -15.50 -3.18 -30.65
C ASP A 101 -15.94 -1.74 -30.93
N ALA A 102 -15.40 -1.16 -31.99
CA ALA A 102 -15.67 0.23 -32.36
C ALA A 102 -17.15 0.47 -32.72
N GLU A 103 -17.86 -0.53 -33.26
CA GLU A 103 -19.28 -0.37 -33.61
C GLU A 103 -20.15 -0.29 -32.35
N ILE A 104 -19.83 -1.10 -31.33
CA ILE A 104 -20.54 -1.06 -30.04
C ILE A 104 -20.30 0.29 -29.35
N LEU A 105 -19.06 0.78 -29.35
CA LEU A 105 -18.73 2.09 -28.78
C LEU A 105 -19.45 3.24 -29.51
N ALA A 106 -19.47 3.20 -30.84
CA ALA A 106 -20.20 4.19 -31.64
C ALA A 106 -21.72 4.17 -31.38
N ALA A 107 -22.31 3.00 -31.12
CA ALA A 107 -23.73 2.88 -30.74
C ALA A 107 -24.02 3.54 -29.38
N VAL A 108 -23.07 3.50 -28.43
CA VAL A 108 -23.17 4.22 -27.15
C VAL A 108 -23.09 5.72 -27.35
N GLU A 109 -22.13 6.20 -28.15
CA GLU A 109 -21.98 7.63 -28.47
C GLU A 109 -23.23 8.21 -29.13
N ALA A 110 -23.86 7.43 -30.02
CA ALA A 110 -25.13 7.78 -30.66
C ALA A 110 -26.36 7.63 -29.75
N ARG A 111 -26.20 7.14 -28.51
CA ARG A 111 -27.28 6.81 -27.54
C ARG A 111 -28.27 5.76 -28.04
N HIS A 112 -27.86 4.91 -28.98
CA HIS A 112 -28.65 3.76 -29.43
C HIS A 112 -28.49 2.55 -28.51
N LEU A 113 -27.41 2.52 -27.71
CA LEU A 113 -27.13 1.49 -26.73
C LEU A 113 -26.72 2.17 -25.42
N ASP A 114 -27.24 1.68 -24.29
CA ASP A 114 -26.82 2.19 -22.99
C ASP A 114 -25.47 1.60 -22.55
N PRO A 115 -24.71 2.27 -21.68
CA PRO A 115 -23.38 1.82 -21.28
C PRO A 115 -23.31 0.43 -20.63
N TYR A 116 -24.37 0.00 -19.92
CA TYR A 116 -24.38 -1.31 -19.26
C TYR A 116 -24.53 -2.42 -20.29
N SER A 117 -25.51 -2.28 -21.20
CA SER A 117 -25.70 -3.22 -22.31
C SER A 117 -24.47 -3.29 -23.22
N ALA A 118 -23.81 -2.17 -23.48
CA ALA A 118 -22.57 -2.13 -24.25
C ALA A 118 -21.42 -2.89 -23.57
N ALA A 119 -21.25 -2.74 -22.25
CA ALA A 119 -20.23 -3.46 -21.50
C ALA A 119 -20.46 -4.98 -21.55
N GLU A 120 -21.70 -5.44 -21.43
CA GLU A 120 -22.03 -6.87 -21.58
C GLU A 120 -21.72 -7.40 -22.98
N GLN A 121 -22.08 -6.65 -24.03
CA GLN A 121 -21.80 -7.05 -25.41
C GLN A 121 -20.30 -7.09 -25.72
N LEU A 122 -19.54 -6.09 -25.24
CA LEU A 122 -18.08 -6.07 -25.37
C LEU A 122 -17.45 -7.28 -24.69
N LEU A 123 -17.90 -7.62 -23.47
CA LEU A 123 -17.42 -8.80 -22.75
C LEU A 123 -17.77 -10.11 -23.45
N LEU A 124 -18.94 -10.21 -24.08
CA LEU A 124 -19.34 -11.39 -24.86
C LEU A 124 -18.44 -11.59 -26.09
N ARG A 125 -18.25 -10.54 -26.90
CA ARG A 125 -17.40 -10.63 -28.10
C ARG A 125 -15.96 -11.02 -27.78
N LEU A 126 -15.44 -10.55 -26.65
CA LEU A 126 -14.08 -10.87 -26.20
C LEU A 126 -13.91 -12.32 -25.72
N ARG A 127 -15.00 -13.01 -25.34
CA ARG A 127 -14.96 -14.44 -25.00
C ARG A 127 -15.01 -15.35 -26.22
N GLU A 128 -15.55 -14.85 -27.32
CA GLU A 128 -15.76 -15.60 -28.56
C GLU A 128 -14.60 -15.46 -29.55
N ALA A 129 -13.72 -14.46 -29.35
CA ALA A 129 -12.53 -14.17 -30.16
C ALA A 129 -11.26 -14.87 -29.63
#